data_AF-A0A7S4LV53-F1
#
_entry.id   AF-A0A7S4LV53-F1
#
_cell.length_a   1.000
_cell.length_b   1.000
_cell.length_c   1.000
_cell.angle_alpha   90.00
_cell.angle_beta   90.00
_cell.angle_gamma   90.00
#
_symmetry.space_group_name_H-M   'P 1'
#
loop_
_entity.id
_entity.type
_entity.pdbx_description
1 polymer ?
#
loop_
_entity_poly.entity_id
_entity_poly.type
_entity_poly.pdbx_seq_one_letter_code
_entity_poly.pdbx_strand_id
1 'polypeptide(L)'
;MITLNIEEIGNKENGFNKVFDDYGLKVSSGKCIPTYNYPFKAGHTYTISITLQSRDKERKGIVPSGRAYGVGFTLTDKNGELVVSSIN
;
A
#
# COMPACT_ATOMS: atom_id res chain seq x y z
N MET A 1 12.32 8.16 1.68
CA MET A 1 10.94 8.33 2.17
C MET A 1 10.07 7.26 1.54
N ILE A 2 9.22 6.63 2.33
CA ILE A 2 8.26 5.63 1.86
C ILE A 2 6.86 6.08 2.29
N THR A 3 5.89 6.03 1.39
CA THR A 3 4.49 6.31 1.70
C THR A 3 3.66 5.07 1.40
N LEU A 4 2.94 4.57 2.40
CA LEU A 4 1.92 3.53 2.26
C LEU A 4 0.55 4.19 2.29
N ASN A 5 -0.29 3.84 1.32
CA ASN A 5 -1.67 4.27 1.24
C ASN A 5 -2.58 3.05 1.05
N ILE A 6 -3.64 2.96 1.83
CA ILE A 6 -4.69 1.95 1.73
C ILE A 6 -6.01 2.71 1.65
N GLU A 7 -6.79 2.47 0.62
CA GLU A 7 -8.09 3.12 0.42
C GLU A 7 -9.17 2.07 0.20
N GLU A 8 -10.35 2.30 0.78
CA GLU A 8 -11.55 1.54 0.49
C GLU A 8 -12.34 2.26 -0.61
N ILE A 9 -12.58 1.58 -1.73
CA ILE A 9 -13.32 2.16 -2.85
C ILE A 9 -14.76 2.41 -2.43
N GLY A 10 -15.23 3.64 -2.62
CA GLY A 10 -16.57 4.06 -2.21
C GLY A 10 -16.68 4.54 -0.77
N ASN A 11 -15.61 4.45 0.03
CA ASN A 11 -15.59 4.93 1.41
C ASN A 11 -14.28 5.65 1.75
N LYS A 12 -14.27 6.97 1.54
CA LYS A 12 -13.08 7.83 1.75
C LYS A 12 -12.70 7.99 3.22
N GLU A 13 -13.63 7.78 4.15
CA GLU A 13 -13.36 7.92 5.59
C GLU A 13 -12.54 6.75 6.16
N ASN A 14 -12.56 5.59 5.49
CA ASN A 14 -11.79 4.41 5.86
C ASN A 14 -10.38 4.39 5.23
N GLY A 15 -9.86 5.51 4.74
CA GLY A 15 -8.50 5.59 4.22
C GLY A 15 -7.43 5.47 5.31
N PHE A 16 -6.30 4.85 4.99
CA PHE A 16 -5.11 4.82 5.83
C PHE A 16 -3.89 5.29 5.04
N ASN A 17 -3.22 6.32 5.55
CA ASN A 17 -1.99 6.85 4.97
C ASN A 17 -0.89 6.87 6.03
N LYS A 18 0.30 6.37 5.68
CA LYS A 18 1.46 6.41 6.57
C LYS A 18 2.74 6.73 5.80
N VAL A 19 3.50 7.67 6.34
CA VAL A 19 4.81 8.07 5.83
C VAL A 19 5.89 7.53 6.75
N PHE A 20 6.90 6.90 6.16
CA PHE A 20 8.10 6.41 6.82
C PHE A 20 9.30 7.21 6.33
N ASP A 21 10.14 7.62 7.28
CA ASP A 21 11.48 8.09 6.97
C ASP A 21 12.39 6.91 6.56
N ASP A 22 13.63 7.22 6.19
CA ASP A 22 14.56 6.25 5.63
C ASP A 22 14.99 5.14 6.62
N TYR A 23 14.59 5.22 7.90
CA TYR A 23 14.95 4.25 8.95
C TYR A 23 13.78 3.35 9.39
N GLY A 24 12.53 3.77 9.16
CA GLY A 24 11.34 3.10 9.74
C GLY A 24 10.82 1.86 8.99
N LEU A 25 11.05 1.72 7.68
CA LEU A 25 10.54 0.60 6.87
C LEU A 25 11.52 0.23 5.76
N LYS A 26 11.90 -1.05 5.65
CA LYS A 26 12.72 -1.56 4.55
C LYS A 26 11.84 -2.31 3.55
N VAL A 27 11.69 -1.77 2.35
CA VAL A 27 10.96 -2.42 1.25
C VAL A 27 11.96 -3.19 0.39
N SER A 28 11.70 -4.48 0.18
CA SER A 28 12.51 -5.35 -0.67
C SER A 28 11.62 -6.26 -1.50
N SER A 29 12.06 -6.61 -2.71
CA SER A 29 11.35 -7.56 -3.56
C SER A 29 11.09 -8.88 -2.84
N GLY A 30 9.92 -9.48 -3.07
CA GLY A 30 9.53 -10.76 -2.51
C GLY A 30 9.18 -10.75 -1.02
N LYS A 31 9.15 -9.57 -0.37
CA LYS A 31 8.71 -9.44 1.03
C LYS A 31 7.41 -8.66 1.13
N CYS A 32 6.52 -9.13 2.01
CA CYS A 32 5.30 -8.42 2.36
C CYS A 32 5.63 -7.13 3.14
N ILE A 33 4.76 -6.15 2.98
CA ILE A 33 4.76 -4.92 3.76
C ILE A 33 3.71 -5.02 4.87
N PRO A 34 3.95 -4.44 6.05
CA PRO A 34 2.94 -4.40 7.10
C PRO A 34 1.76 -3.51 6.71
N THR A 35 0.55 -3.97 6.98
CA THR A 35 -0.71 -3.22 6.79
C THR A 35 -1.17 -2.52 8.07
N TYR A 36 -0.40 -2.61 9.16
CA TYR A 36 -0.65 -1.93 10.44
C TYR A 36 -2.05 -2.16 11.02
N ASN A 37 -2.54 -3.40 10.95
CA ASN A 37 -3.86 -3.81 11.44
C ASN A 37 -5.02 -3.03 10.80
N TYR A 38 -4.84 -2.59 9.54
CA TYR A 38 -5.94 -2.02 8.77
C TYR A 38 -7.13 -3.00 8.75
N PRO A 39 -8.34 -2.57 9.13
CA PRO A 39 -9.48 -3.46 9.36
C PRO A 39 -10.19 -3.83 8.04
N PHE A 40 -9.55 -4.67 7.23
CA PHE A 40 -10.14 -5.19 6.00
C PHE A 40 -11.44 -5.97 6.27
N LYS A 41 -12.41 -5.86 5.35
CA LYS A 41 -13.73 -6.48 5.45
C LYS A 41 -14.13 -7.19 4.16
N ALA A 42 -14.88 -8.27 4.28
CA ALA A 42 -15.48 -8.98 3.16
C ALA A 42 -16.55 -8.13 2.45
N GLY A 43 -16.66 -8.24 1.13
CA GLY A 43 -17.60 -7.47 0.31
C GLY A 43 -17.09 -6.09 -0.10
N HIS A 44 -15.90 -5.70 0.36
CA HIS A 44 -15.30 -4.40 0.05
C HIS A 44 -14.15 -4.53 -0.94
N THR A 45 -13.91 -3.45 -1.68
CA THR A 45 -12.80 -3.34 -2.64
C THR A 45 -11.82 -2.30 -2.13
N TYR A 46 -10.53 -2.62 -2.23
CA TYR A 46 -9.45 -1.80 -1.71
C TYR A 46 -8.42 -1.51 -2.79
N THR A 47 -7.75 -0.38 -2.66
CA THR A 47 -6.50 -0.10 -3.37
C THR A 47 -5.38 0.11 -2.36
N ILE A 48 -4.28 -0.61 -2.56
CA ILE A 48 -3.05 -0.39 -1.79
C ILE A 48 -2.02 0.20 -2.74
N SER A 49 -1.34 1.26 -2.31
CA SER A 49 -0.18 1.79 -3.02
C SER A 49 1.00 2.06 -2.07
N ILE A 50 2.20 1.83 -2.60
CA ILE A 50 3.46 2.23 -1.98
C ILE A 50 4.22 3.14 -2.92
N THR A 51 4.68 4.27 -2.38
CA THR A 51 5.60 5.17 -3.07
C THR A 51 6.96 5.13 -2.38
N LEU A 52 8.01 4.82 -3.12
CA LEU A 52 9.41 4.86 -2.68
C LEU A 52 10.07 6.09 -3.30
N GLN A 53 10.54 7.03 -2.47
CA GLN A 53 11.22 8.24 -2.92
C GLN A 53 12.61 8.35 -2.30
N SER A 54 13.62 8.57 -3.14
CA SER A 54 15.00 8.82 -2.73
C SER A 54 15.29 10.32 -2.77
N ARG A 55 15.33 10.95 -1.59
CA ARG A 55 15.73 12.35 -1.44
C ARG A 55 17.16 12.61 -1.92
N ASP A 56 18.05 11.63 -1.82
CA ASP A 56 19.42 11.71 -2.32
C ASP A 56 19.47 11.81 -3.86
N LYS A 57 18.72 10.93 -4.55
CA LYS A 57 18.61 11.00 -6.02
C LYS A 57 17.96 12.30 -6.48
N GLU A 58 16.91 12.73 -5.78
CA GLU A 58 16.23 14.00 -6.04
C GLU A 58 17.21 15.19 -5.93
N ARG A 59 17.98 15.28 -4.84
CA ARG A 59 19.02 16.31 -4.64
C ARG A 59 20.12 16.28 -5.71
N LYS A 60 20.43 15.10 -6.24
CA LYS A 60 21.45 14.90 -7.28
C LYS A 60 20.90 15.03 -8.72
N GLY A 61 19.61 15.31 -8.89
CA GLY A 61 18.98 15.38 -10.21
C GLY A 61 18.92 14.04 -10.96
N ILE A 62 18.99 12.91 -10.25
CA ILE A 62 18.99 11.57 -10.84
C ILE A 62 17.55 11.07 -11.02
N VAL A 63 17.16 10.71 -12.24
CA VAL A 63 15.80 10.24 -12.60
C VAL A 63 15.83 8.75 -13.01
N PRO A 64 14.89 7.91 -12.53
CA PRO A 64 13.82 8.26 -11.59
C PRO A 64 14.32 8.34 -10.14
N SER A 65 13.91 9.41 -9.44
CA SER A 65 14.16 9.63 -8.01
C SER A 65 13.15 8.90 -7.12
N GLY A 66 12.03 8.43 -7.69
CA GLY A 66 11.03 7.63 -6.98
C GLY A 66 10.31 6.63 -7.87
N ARG A 67 9.61 5.70 -7.23
CA ARG A 67 8.77 4.67 -7.87
C ARG A 67 7.49 4.50 -7.08
N ALA A 68 6.37 4.32 -7.75
CA ALA A 68 5.09 4.00 -7.15
C ALA A 68 4.65 2.61 -7.61
N TYR A 69 4.08 1.84 -6.69
CA TYR A 69 3.50 0.52 -6.92
C TYR A 69 2.08 0.54 -6.37
N GLY A 70 1.14 -0.08 -7.07
CA GLY A 70 -0.25 -0.13 -6.63
C GLY A 70 -0.92 -1.43 -7.05
N VAL A 71 -1.93 -1.85 -6.30
CA VAL A 71 -2.79 -2.98 -6.60
C VAL A 71 -4.21 -2.70 -6.11
N GLY A 72 -5.20 -3.05 -6.92
CA GLY A 72 -6.60 -3.08 -6.52
C GLY A 72 -7.05 -4.52 -6.28
N PHE A 73 -7.86 -4.76 -5.25
CA PHE A 73 -8.43 -6.09 -5.00
C PHE A 73 -9.74 -6.03 -4.24
N THR A 74 -10.58 -7.05 -4.44
CA THR A 74 -11.83 -7.24 -3.70
C THR A 74 -11.69 -8.42 -2.75
N LEU A 75 -12.21 -8.28 -1.53
CA LEU A 75 -12.23 -9.35 -0.54
C LEU A 75 -13.61 -9.98 -0.43
N THR A 76 -13.66 -11.29 -0.23
CA THR A 76 -14.87 -12.05 0.10
C THR A 76 -14.62 -12.92 1.33
N ASP A 77 -15.70 -13.31 2.01
CA ASP A 77 -15.62 -14.28 3.11
C ASP A 77 -15.71 -15.68 2.54
N LYS A 78 -14.79 -16.55 2.96
CA LYS A 78 -14.86 -17.97 2.69
C LYS A 78 -14.64 -18.73 3.98
N ASN A 79 -15.75 -19.11 4.62
CA ASN A 79 -15.76 -19.85 5.89
C ASN A 79 -15.08 -19.08 7.04
N GLY A 80 -15.29 -17.76 7.12
CA GLY A 80 -14.69 -16.91 8.14
C GLY A 80 -13.26 -16.44 7.84
N GLU A 81 -12.71 -16.78 6.67
CA GLU A 81 -11.42 -16.27 6.18
C GLU A 81 -11.63 -15.25 5.06
N LEU A 82 -10.90 -14.12 5.13
CA LEU A 82 -10.87 -13.14 4.06
C LEU A 82 -10.00 -13.65 2.91
N VAL A 83 -10.61 -13.81 1.75
CA VAL A 83 -9.91 -14.24 0.53
C VAL A 83 -10.08 -13.21 -0.58
N VAL A 84 -9.06 -13.05 -1.41
CA VAL A 84 -9.12 -12.18 -2.59
C VAL A 84 -10.00 -12.86 -3.64
N SER A 85 -11.09 -12.19 -4.04
CA SER A 85 -11.99 -12.67 -5.11
C SER A 85 -11.61 -12.15 -6.48
N SER A 86 -11.02 -10.95 -6.55
CA SER A 86 -10.51 -10.35 -7.79
C SER A 86 -9.31 -9.44 -7.52
N ILE A 87 -8.46 -9.31 -8.53
CA ILE A 87 -7.35 -8.34 -8.59
C ILE A 87 -7.59 -7.49 -9.83
N ASN A 88 -7.48 -6.16 -9.68
CA ASN A 88 -7.69 -5.16 -10.72
C ASN A 88 -6.40 -4.46 -11.09
#